data_AF-A0A8J7Z2D8-F1
#
_entry.id   AF-A0A8J7Z2D8-F1
#
_cell.length_a   1.000
_cell.length_b   1.000
_cell.length_c   1.000
_cell.angle_alpha   90.00
_cell.angle_beta   90.00
_cell.angle_gamma   90.00
#
_symmetry.space_group_name_H-M   'P 1'
#
loop_
_entity.id
_entity.type
_entity.pdbx_description
1 polymer ?
#
loop_
_entity_poly.entity_id
_entity_poly.type
_entity_poly.pdbx_seq_one_letter_code
_entity_poly.pdbx_strand_id
1 'polypeptide(L)'
;MARPLLTLALFSSLSVCLPAVALPNADDLPEEILRTEIILEARSPLDGKPLTAAEYAKLQAQLQTPVHPTDPRTQVSPSVQQTINLIKLRKFIKTVFPFIPIK
;
A
#
# COMPACT_ATOMS: atom_id res chain seq x y z
N MET A 1 -8.28 -32.12 58.34
CA MET A 1 -7.51 -32.68 57.21
C MET A 1 -8.37 -32.62 55.96
N ALA A 2 -8.32 -31.55 55.15
CA ALA A 2 -9.19 -31.38 53.98
C ALA A 2 -8.59 -30.38 52.97
N ARG A 3 -7.31 -30.54 52.61
CA ARG A 3 -6.57 -29.60 51.75
C ARG A 3 -5.77 -30.19 50.57
N PRO A 4 -5.91 -31.45 50.10
CA PRO A 4 -5.25 -31.86 48.85
C PRO A 4 -6.18 -31.89 47.62
N LEU A 5 -7.50 -31.86 47.80
CA LEU A 5 -8.45 -32.05 46.70
C LEU A 5 -8.67 -30.78 45.86
N LEU A 6 -8.51 -29.60 46.46
CA LEU A 6 -8.75 -28.32 45.79
C LEU A 6 -7.58 -27.87 44.91
N THR A 7 -6.36 -28.38 45.16
CA THR A 7 -5.16 -28.05 44.36
C THR A 7 -5.03 -28.88 43.09
N LEU A 8 -5.65 -30.07 43.02
CA LEU A 8 -5.62 -30.89 41.80
C LEU A 8 -6.60 -30.38 40.73
N ALA A 9 -7.71 -29.75 41.15
CA ALA A 9 -8.70 -29.18 40.23
C ALA A 9 -8.20 -27.91 39.51
N LEU A 10 -7.23 -27.18 40.09
CA LEU A 10 -6.71 -25.94 39.52
C LEU A 10 -5.66 -26.17 38.41
N PHE A 11 -5.06 -27.36 38.34
CA PHE A 11 -4.09 -27.71 37.30
C PHE A 11 -4.73 -28.30 36.03
N SER A 12 -5.98 -28.75 36.10
CA SER A 12 -6.68 -29.37 34.97
C SER A 12 -7.26 -28.36 33.97
N SER A 13 -7.22 -27.06 34.26
CA SER A 13 -7.88 -26.02 33.45
C SER A 13 -6.99 -25.42 32.36
N LEU A 14 -5.74 -25.86 32.19
CA LEU A 14 -4.78 -25.23 31.26
C LEU A 14 -4.49 -26.01 29.97
N SER A 15 -5.38 -26.90 29.55
CA SER A 15 -5.25 -27.62 28.27
C SER A 15 -6.46 -27.47 27.36
N VAL A 16 -6.92 -26.23 27.16
CA VAL A 16 -7.74 -25.91 25.99
C VAL A 16 -6.80 -25.48 24.87
N CYS A 17 -6.43 -26.42 24.02
CA CYS A 17 -5.79 -26.13 22.74
C CYS A 17 -6.86 -25.52 21.84
N LEU A 18 -6.86 -24.19 21.68
CA LEU A 18 -7.69 -23.52 20.69
C LEU A 18 -7.24 -24.00 19.30
N PRO A 19 -8.13 -24.55 18.44
CA PRO A 19 -7.78 -24.81 17.05
C PRO A 19 -7.24 -23.53 16.40
N ALA A 20 -6.08 -23.64 15.76
CA ALA A 20 -5.44 -22.54 15.04
C ALA A 20 -6.31 -22.13 13.84
N VAL A 21 -7.13 -21.10 14.02
CA VAL A 21 -7.95 -20.44 12.98
C VAL A 21 -7.06 -19.57 12.09
N ALA A 22 -6.06 -20.19 11.45
CA ALA A 22 -5.12 -19.48 10.59
C ALA A 22 -4.79 -20.24 9.30
N LEU A 23 -5.34 -21.43 9.11
CA LEU A 23 -5.26 -22.10 7.81
C LEU A 23 -6.37 -21.53 6.92
N PRO A 24 -6.05 -21.17 5.66
CA PRO A 24 -7.07 -20.81 4.68
C PRO A 24 -8.04 -21.98 4.50
N ASN A 25 -9.29 -21.69 4.11
CA ASN A 25 -10.28 -22.73 3.90
C ASN A 25 -9.80 -23.67 2.79
N ALA A 26 -10.17 -24.95 2.84
CA ALA A 26 -9.75 -25.91 1.81
C ALA A 26 -10.27 -25.56 0.40
N ASP A 27 -11.33 -24.76 0.32
CA ASP A 27 -11.90 -24.25 -0.93
C ASP A 27 -11.24 -22.94 -1.40
N ASP A 28 -10.41 -22.29 -0.56
CA ASP A 28 -9.71 -21.07 -0.94
C ASP A 28 -8.60 -21.42 -1.94
N LEU A 29 -8.56 -20.71 -3.06
CA LEU A 29 -7.51 -20.88 -4.05
C LEU A 29 -6.15 -20.53 -3.42
N PRO A 30 -5.14 -21.40 -3.58
CA PRO A 30 -3.82 -21.13 -3.04
C PRO A 30 -3.21 -19.89 -3.70
N GLU A 31 -2.46 -19.13 -2.90
CA GLU A 31 -1.82 -17.88 -3.31
C GLU A 31 -0.88 -18.07 -4.52
N GLU A 32 -0.26 -19.23 -4.67
CA GLU A 32 0.58 -19.56 -5.81
C GLU A 32 -0.21 -19.57 -7.12
N ILE A 33 -1.49 -19.97 -7.10
CA ILE A 33 -2.36 -19.93 -8.26
C ILE A 33 -2.79 -18.48 -8.53
N LEU A 34 -3.22 -17.75 -7.50
CA LEU A 34 -3.62 -16.34 -7.63
C LEU A 34 -2.50 -15.45 -8.19
N ARG A 35 -1.23 -15.74 -7.85
CA ARG A 35 -0.07 -15.03 -8.40
C ARG A 35 0.19 -15.33 -9.88
N THR A 36 -0.34 -16.43 -10.39
CA THR A 36 -0.26 -16.79 -11.82
C THR A 36 -1.47 -16.34 -12.60
N GLU A 37 -2.56 -15.92 -11.94
CA GLU A 37 -3.73 -15.38 -12.61
C GLU A 37 -3.39 -14.05 -13.28
N ILE A 38 -3.63 -14.00 -14.58
CA ILE A 38 -3.48 -12.78 -15.36
C ILE A 38 -4.68 -11.90 -15.02
N ILE A 39 -4.45 -10.72 -14.46
CA ILE A 39 -5.50 -9.75 -14.12
C ILE A 39 -6.14 -9.26 -15.43
N LEU A 40 -7.28 -9.85 -15.83
CA LEU A 40 -8.01 -9.53 -17.06
C LEU A 40 -9.01 -8.37 -16.90
N GLU A 41 -9.19 -7.87 -15.68
CA GLU A 41 -10.16 -6.81 -15.36
C GLU A 41 -9.66 -5.40 -15.73
N ALA A 42 -8.50 -5.29 -16.38
CA ALA A 42 -7.99 -4.02 -16.89
C ALA A 42 -8.98 -3.41 -17.89
N ARG A 43 -9.16 -2.08 -17.83
CA ARG A 43 -10.02 -1.32 -18.74
C ARG A 43 -9.22 -0.33 -19.56
N SER A 44 -9.68 -0.08 -20.79
CA SER A 44 -9.12 0.96 -21.66
C SER A 44 -9.23 2.34 -20.99
N PRO A 45 -8.16 3.14 -20.92
CA PRO A 45 -8.20 4.51 -20.37
C PRO A 45 -9.06 5.49 -21.18
N LEU A 46 -9.30 5.19 -22.47
CA LEU A 46 -10.04 6.05 -23.38
C LEU A 46 -11.55 5.76 -23.34
N ASP A 47 -11.91 4.47 -23.36
CA ASP A 47 -13.28 4.03 -23.60
C ASP A 47 -13.88 3.23 -22.43
N GLY A 48 -13.09 2.87 -21.42
CA GLY A 48 -13.55 2.09 -20.25
C GLY A 48 -13.98 0.65 -20.53
N LYS A 49 -13.78 0.15 -21.75
CA LYS A 49 -14.05 -1.23 -22.17
C LYS A 49 -13.00 -2.20 -21.59
N PRO A 50 -13.36 -3.47 -21.31
CA PRO A 50 -12.39 -4.47 -20.85
C PRO A 50 -11.30 -4.68 -21.90
N LEU A 51 -10.07 -4.81 -21.42
CA LEU A 51 -8.87 -4.91 -22.24
C LEU A 51 -8.44 -6.38 -22.35
N THR A 52 -8.03 -6.82 -23.54
CA THR A 52 -7.45 -8.16 -23.68
C THR A 52 -6.04 -8.22 -23.09
N ALA A 53 -5.57 -9.42 -22.72
CA ALA A 53 -4.23 -9.59 -22.14
C ALA A 53 -3.10 -9.05 -23.05
N ALA A 54 -3.25 -9.21 -24.38
CA ALA A 54 -2.27 -8.71 -25.35
C ALA A 54 -2.26 -7.18 -25.43
N GLU A 55 -3.44 -6.55 -25.41
CA GLU A 55 -3.56 -5.09 -25.41
C GLU A 55 -3.06 -4.49 -24.09
N TYR A 56 -3.32 -5.16 -22.96
CA TYR A 56 -2.79 -4.78 -21.65
C TYR A 56 -1.26 -4.82 -21.64
N ALA A 57 -0.65 -5.91 -22.14
CA ALA A 57 0.81 -6.02 -22.24
C ALA A 57 1.42 -4.90 -23.09
N LYS A 58 0.75 -4.55 -24.21
CA LYS A 58 1.17 -3.44 -25.07
C LYS A 58 1.04 -2.08 -24.38
N LEU A 59 -0.06 -1.83 -23.67
CA LEU A 59 -0.27 -0.62 -22.90
C LEU A 59 0.79 -0.48 -21.79
N GLN A 60 1.08 -1.58 -21.09
CA GLN A 60 2.10 -1.61 -20.04
C GLN A 60 3.49 -1.27 -20.59
N ALA A 61 3.86 -1.83 -21.75
CA ALA A 61 5.12 -1.50 -22.41
C ALA A 61 5.21 -0.01 -22.82
N GLN A 62 4.09 0.59 -23.23
CA GLN A 62 4.03 2.03 -23.53
C GLN A 62 4.20 2.88 -22.26
N LEU A 63 3.55 2.50 -21.16
CA LEU A 63 3.65 3.21 -19.87
C LEU A 63 5.03 3.08 -19.23
N GLN A 64 5.72 1.96 -19.46
CA GLN A 64 7.09 1.73 -19.00
C GLN A 64 8.14 2.46 -19.86
N THR A 65 7.81 2.83 -21.10
CA THR A 65 8.71 3.65 -21.91
C THR A 65 8.73 5.05 -21.29
N PRO A 66 9.91 5.63 -20.96
CA PRO A 66 10.03 6.95 -20.32
C PRO A 66 9.73 8.09 -21.31
N VAL A 67 8.60 8.01 -22.02
CA VAL A 67 8.08 9.07 -22.91
C VAL A 67 7.34 10.12 -22.11
N HIS A 68 6.83 9.76 -20.92
CA HIS A 68 6.32 10.75 -19.98
C HIS A 68 7.49 11.29 -19.15
N PRO A 69 7.66 12.63 -19.01
CA PRO A 69 8.61 13.19 -18.06
C PRO A 69 8.29 12.59 -16.69
N THR A 70 9.14 11.65 -16.26
CA THR A 70 8.93 10.76 -15.12
C THR A 70 8.93 11.52 -13.80
N ASP A 71 9.28 12.81 -13.84
CA ASP A 71 9.15 13.71 -12.71
C ASP A 71 8.04 14.74 -12.97
N PRO A 72 6.90 14.71 -12.26
CA PRO A 72 5.89 15.77 -12.32
C PRO A 72 6.47 17.17 -12.03
N ARG A 73 7.66 17.26 -11.41
CA ARG A 73 8.40 18.52 -11.19
C ARG A 73 9.03 19.09 -12.45
N THR A 74 9.18 18.30 -13.53
CA THR A 74 9.62 18.78 -14.85
C THR A 74 8.47 19.26 -15.74
N GLN A 75 7.22 19.01 -15.33
CA GLN A 75 6.02 19.45 -16.07
C GLN A 75 5.59 20.88 -15.72
N VAL A 76 6.16 21.49 -14.67
CA VAL A 76 5.85 22.85 -14.26
C VAL A 76 6.77 23.86 -14.95
N SER A 77 6.24 25.04 -15.29
CA SER A 77 7.05 26.11 -15.85
C SER A 77 8.16 26.52 -14.86
N PRO A 78 9.34 26.98 -15.34
CA PRO A 78 10.43 27.41 -14.48
C PRO A 78 10.01 28.47 -13.45
N SER A 79 9.10 29.37 -13.81
CA SER A 79 8.57 30.42 -12.92
C SER A 79 7.74 29.86 -11.76
N VAL A 80 6.93 28.84 -12.01
CA VAL A 80 6.17 28.14 -10.95
C VAL A 80 7.12 27.38 -10.03
N GLN A 81 8.15 26.74 -10.59
CA GLN A 81 9.14 26.01 -9.80
C GLN A 81 9.92 26.94 -8.85
N GLN A 82 10.34 28.11 -9.35
CA GLN A 82 10.96 29.17 -8.53
C GLN A 82 10.03 29.61 -7.40
N THR A 83 8.76 29.87 -7.71
CA THR A 83 7.75 30.28 -6.71
C THR A 83 7.58 29.23 -5.62
N ILE A 84 7.48 27.94 -5.99
CA ILE A 84 7.40 26.83 -5.03
C ILE A 84 8.63 26.79 -4.11
N ASN A 85 9.83 27.01 -4.66
CA ASN A 85 11.06 27.02 -3.88
C ASN A 85 11.09 28.18 -2.87
N LEU A 86 10.61 29.36 -3.25
CA LEU A 86 10.48 30.51 -2.34
C LEU A 86 9.49 30.23 -1.20
N ILE A 87 8.35 29.58 -1.49
CA ILE A 87 7.37 29.19 -0.48
C ILE A 87 7.99 28.18 0.50
N LYS A 88 8.73 27.18 -0.01
CA LYS A 88 9.43 26.19 0.82
C LYS A 88 10.47 26.85 1.72
N LEU A 89 11.27 27.77 1.18
CA LEU A 89 12.25 28.54 1.95
C LEU A 89 11.58 29.39 3.03
N ARG A 90 10.50 30.09 2.70
CA ARG A 90 9.71 30.86 3.66
C ARG A 90 9.21 29.98 4.80
N LYS A 91 8.65 28.80 4.49
CA LYS A 91 8.17 27.84 5.48
C LYS A 91 9.31 27.35 6.38
N PHE A 92 10.48 27.06 5.80
CA PHE A 92 11.66 26.65 6.55
C PHE A 92 12.10 27.72 7.55
N ILE A 93 12.23 28.97 7.11
CA ILE A 93 12.64 30.08 7.99
C ILE A 93 11.64 30.25 9.15
N LYS A 94 10.33 30.21 8.87
CA LYS A 94 9.30 30.28 9.93
C LYS A 94 9.36 29.11 10.92
N THR A 95 9.84 27.95 10.47
CA THR A 95 9.94 26.75 11.32
C THR A 95 11.19 26.80 12.20
N VAL A 96 12.33 27.21 11.65
CA VAL A 96 13.61 27.27 12.38
C VAL A 96 13.71 28.51 13.26
N PHE A 97 13.15 29.63 12.81
CA PHE A 97 13.22 30.92 13.50
C PHE A 97 11.82 31.51 13.72
N PRO A 98 11.02 30.95 14.66
CA PRO A 98 9.62 31.33 14.86
C PRO A 98 9.41 32.76 15.38
N PHE A 99 10.48 33.42 15.81
CA PHE A 99 10.50 34.78 16.36
C PHE A 99 10.85 35.87 15.33
N ILE A 100 11.20 35.51 14.09
CA ILE A 100 11.46 36.51 13.04
C ILE A 100 10.13 36.94 12.41
N PRO A 101 9.77 38.25 12.45
CA PRO A 101 8.54 38.75 11.85
C PRO A 101 8.70 38.89 10.32
N ILE A 102 8.46 37.81 9.59
CA ILE A 102 8.48 37.79 8.10
C ILE A 102 7.04 37.87 7.58
N LYS A 103 6.68 39.01 6.96
CA LYS A 103 5.38 39.22 6.30
C LYS A 103 5.25 38.44 5.00
#